data_AF-A0A1C1CZ02-F1
#
_entry.id   AF-A0A1C1CZ02-F1
#
_cell.length_a   1.000
_cell.length_b   1.000
_cell.length_c   1.000
_cell.angle_alpha   90.00
_cell.angle_beta   90.00
_cell.angle_gamma   90.00
#
_symmetry.space_group_name_H-M   'P 1'
#
loop_
_entity.id
_entity.type
_entity.pdbx_description
1 polymer ?
#
loop_
_entity_poly.entity_id
_entity_poly.type
_entity_poly.pdbx_seq_one_letter_code
_entity_poly.pdbx_strand_id
1 'polypeptide(L)'
;MFVAVCLGYYHYGQLLYYPYLHGDSYDDTVQARHYADKCKSHSIGLCEILYRAYSTAGCEVYDTMVGHVLVIASTVQLHILLFSSDEAQIRAARSRLERNFEILTRLQWPTLDVCFTRFREFHQACQKYKETSFRMDRWMHRFLFEFAKPIGEKDTDDLAELIPWTLQELGFTP
;
A
#
# COMPACT_ATOMS: atom_id res chain seq x y z
N MET A 1 -3.97 -22.38 4.18
CA MET A 1 -5.29 -21.82 3.81
C MET A 1 -5.64 -20.58 4.64
N PHE A 2 -5.63 -20.65 5.98
CA PHE A 2 -5.98 -19.51 6.86
C PHE A 2 -5.23 -18.21 6.54
N VAL A 3 -3.89 -18.25 6.48
CA VAL A 3 -3.05 -17.06 6.18
C VAL A 3 -3.43 -16.42 4.84
N ALA A 4 -3.61 -17.23 3.78
CA ALA A 4 -3.96 -16.72 2.46
C ALA A 4 -5.32 -16.00 2.44
N VAL A 5 -6.33 -16.55 3.15
CA VAL A 5 -7.66 -15.92 3.27
C VAL A 5 -7.56 -14.58 4.02
N CYS A 6 -6.82 -14.54 5.13
CA CYS A 6 -6.59 -13.31 5.88
C CYS A 6 -5.82 -12.27 5.06
N LEU A 7 -4.78 -12.68 4.32
CA LEU A 7 -4.04 -11.79 3.43
C LEU A 7 -4.95 -11.20 2.36
N GLY A 8 -5.82 -12.01 1.75
CA GLY A 8 -6.84 -11.52 0.80
C GLY A 8 -7.77 -10.48 1.43
N TYR A 9 -8.34 -10.78 2.60
CA TYR A 9 -9.23 -9.85 3.32
C TYR A 9 -8.57 -8.50 3.59
N TYR A 10 -7.34 -8.50 4.14
CA TYR A 10 -6.64 -7.26 4.43
C TYR A 10 -6.19 -6.53 3.17
N HIS A 11 -5.72 -7.24 2.15
CA HIS A 11 -5.28 -6.64 0.89
C HIS A 11 -6.43 -5.94 0.15
N TYR A 12 -7.58 -6.61 -0.03
CA TYR A 12 -8.73 -5.96 -0.67
C TYR A 12 -9.27 -4.79 0.15
N GLY A 13 -9.22 -4.88 1.48
CA GLY A 13 -9.54 -3.75 2.35
C GLY A 13 -8.59 -2.55 2.15
N GLN A 14 -7.29 -2.79 2.00
CA GLN A 14 -6.34 -1.74 1.65
C GLN A 14 -6.70 -1.09 0.32
N LEU A 15 -6.94 -1.88 -0.73
CA LEU A 15 -7.30 -1.36 -2.07
C LEU A 15 -8.58 -0.53 -2.05
N LEU A 16 -9.63 -1.02 -1.38
CA LEU A 16 -10.92 -0.35 -1.28
C LEU A 16 -10.80 1.04 -0.64
N TYR A 17 -9.97 1.15 0.39
CA TYR A 17 -9.85 2.38 1.18
C TYR A 17 -8.61 3.22 0.85
N TYR A 18 -7.71 2.74 -0.02
CA TYR A 18 -6.50 3.46 -0.42
C TYR A 18 -6.77 4.89 -0.93
N PRO A 19 -7.81 5.14 -1.76
CA PRO A 19 -8.10 6.47 -2.28
C PRO A 19 -8.25 7.55 -1.20
N TYR A 20 -8.71 7.16 -0.01
CA TYR A 20 -9.00 8.09 1.08
C TYR A 20 -7.73 8.54 1.83
N LEU A 21 -6.58 7.90 1.63
CA LEU A 21 -5.31 8.33 2.23
C LEU A 21 -4.90 9.73 1.77
N HIS A 22 -5.22 10.11 0.54
CA HIS A 22 -4.97 11.47 0.08
C HIS A 22 -5.89 12.48 0.78
N GLY A 23 -7.19 12.20 0.84
CA GLY A 23 -8.17 13.09 1.48
C GLY A 23 -7.93 13.26 3.00
N ASP A 24 -7.41 12.23 3.67
CA ASP A 24 -6.98 12.28 5.07
C ASP A 24 -5.84 13.28 5.32
N SER A 25 -4.97 13.46 4.33
CA SER A 25 -3.83 14.38 4.42
C SER A 25 -4.19 15.83 4.05
N TYR A 26 -5.26 16.06 3.28
CA TYR A 26 -5.53 17.37 2.65
C TYR A 26 -6.97 17.90 2.75
N ASP A 27 -8.01 17.06 2.74
CA ASP A 27 -9.40 17.50 2.56
C ASP A 27 -10.24 17.49 3.85
N ASP A 28 -9.65 17.13 4.99
CA ASP A 28 -10.18 17.16 6.37
C ASP A 28 -11.64 16.69 6.61
N THR A 29 -12.23 15.95 5.67
CA THR A 29 -13.59 15.46 5.83
C THR A 29 -13.59 14.29 6.82
N VAL A 30 -14.56 14.28 7.74
CA VAL A 30 -14.75 13.19 8.71
C VAL A 30 -14.86 11.83 8.02
N GLN A 31 -15.49 11.78 6.84
CA GLN A 31 -15.63 10.57 6.04
C GLN A 31 -14.29 10.10 5.47
N ALA A 32 -13.48 11.01 4.89
CA ALA A 32 -12.16 10.64 4.36
C ALA A 32 -11.24 10.09 5.46
N ARG A 33 -11.21 10.76 6.62
CA ARG A 33 -10.44 10.29 7.79
C ARG A 33 -10.90 8.90 8.25
N HIS A 34 -12.22 8.69 8.35
CA HIS A 34 -12.77 7.39 8.74
C HIS A 34 -12.35 6.25 7.80
N TYR A 35 -12.40 6.47 6.49
CA TYR A 35 -12.01 5.45 5.52
C TYR A 35 -10.49 5.29 5.41
N ALA A 36 -9.72 6.36 5.55
CA ALA A 36 -8.26 6.28 5.63
C ALA A 36 -7.81 5.47 6.86
N ASP A 37 -8.45 5.65 8.00
CA ASP A 37 -8.18 4.86 9.20
C ASP A 37 -8.51 3.38 9.01
N LYS A 38 -9.55 3.05 8.24
CA LYS A 38 -9.79 1.66 7.81
C LYS A 38 -8.66 1.13 6.93
N CYS A 39 -8.16 1.92 5.96
CA CYS A 39 -7.02 1.53 5.14
C CYS A 39 -5.78 1.23 6.00
N LYS A 40 -5.46 2.12 6.96
CA LYS A 40 -4.37 1.95 7.93
C LYS A 40 -4.56 0.69 8.76
N SER A 41 -5.77 0.44 9.28
CA SER A 41 -6.10 -0.77 10.05
C SER A 41 -5.90 -2.05 9.24
N HIS A 42 -6.33 -2.06 7.97
CA HIS A 42 -6.10 -3.22 7.10
C HIS A 42 -4.61 -3.46 6.83
N SER A 43 -3.82 -2.40 6.57
CA SER A 43 -2.36 -2.51 6.41
C SER A 43 -1.68 -3.06 7.67
N ILE A 44 -2.07 -2.57 8.85
CA ILE A 44 -1.55 -3.07 10.14
C ILE A 44 -1.90 -4.56 10.32
N GLY A 45 -3.15 -4.95 10.07
CA GLY A 45 -3.60 -6.33 10.16
C GLY A 45 -2.87 -7.26 9.19
N LEU A 46 -2.60 -6.80 7.95
CA LEU A 46 -1.81 -7.53 6.98
C LEU A 46 -0.38 -7.79 7.49
N CYS A 47 0.27 -6.74 7.99
CA CYS A 47 1.62 -6.85 8.55
C CYS A 47 1.63 -7.88 9.70
N GLU A 48 0.69 -7.76 10.65
CA GLU A 48 0.61 -8.64 11.81
C GLU A 48 0.38 -10.10 11.47
N ILE A 49 -0.53 -10.41 10.54
CA ILE A 49 -0.76 -11.80 10.13
C ILE A 49 0.47 -12.38 9.43
N LEU A 50 1.15 -11.59 8.60
CA LEU A 50 2.35 -12.03 7.90
C LEU A 50 3.49 -12.28 8.87
N TYR A 51 3.69 -11.39 9.84
CA TYR A 51 4.70 -11.54 10.89
C TYR A 51 4.49 -12.82 11.70
N ARG A 52 3.24 -13.12 12.07
CA ARG A 52 2.89 -14.35 12.79
C ARG A 52 3.13 -15.59 11.93
N ALA A 53 2.77 -15.53 10.64
CA ALA A 53 3.00 -16.62 9.70
C ALA A 53 4.50 -16.94 9.57
N TYR A 54 5.35 -15.93 9.43
CA TYR A 54 6.81 -16.10 9.34
C TYR A 54 7.49 -16.49 10.65
N SER A 55 6.82 -16.31 11.79
CA SER A 55 7.29 -16.79 13.10
C SER A 55 6.73 -18.17 13.47
N THR A 56 5.88 -18.77 12.62
CA THR A 56 5.26 -20.07 12.86
C THR A 56 5.74 -21.07 11.81
N ALA A 57 6.46 -22.11 12.24
CA ALA A 57 7.03 -23.10 11.32
C ALA A 57 5.96 -23.74 10.42
N GLY A 58 6.22 -23.79 9.11
CA GLY A 58 5.32 -24.36 8.10
C GLY A 58 4.16 -23.44 7.68
N CYS A 59 4.11 -22.21 8.18
CA CYS A 59 3.13 -21.20 7.78
C CYS A 59 3.72 -20.12 6.86
N GLU A 60 4.99 -20.21 6.51
CA GLU A 60 5.65 -19.22 5.67
C GLU A 60 5.07 -19.21 4.25
N VAL A 61 4.81 -18.02 3.73
CA VAL A 61 4.21 -17.84 2.40
C VAL A 61 5.20 -17.04 1.54
N TYR A 62 5.80 -17.69 0.55
CA TYR A 62 6.86 -17.14 -0.32
C TYR A 62 6.42 -16.93 -1.77
N ASP A 63 5.13 -16.71 -2.00
CA ASP A 63 4.60 -16.49 -3.35
C ASP A 63 4.71 -15.01 -3.75
N THR A 64 4.74 -14.74 -5.06
CA THR A 64 4.79 -13.39 -5.65
C THR A 64 3.66 -12.50 -5.13
N MET A 65 2.49 -13.07 -4.83
CA MET A 65 1.37 -12.34 -4.23
C MET A 65 1.75 -11.71 -2.88
N VAL A 66 2.51 -12.41 -2.04
CA VAL A 66 2.95 -11.89 -0.73
C VAL A 66 3.80 -10.65 -0.89
N GLY A 67 4.73 -10.67 -1.85
CA GLY A 67 5.57 -9.52 -2.15
C GLY A 67 4.73 -8.29 -2.54
N HIS A 68 3.75 -8.48 -3.42
CA HIS A 68 2.88 -7.38 -3.85
C HIS A 68 2.02 -6.79 -2.73
N VAL A 69 1.32 -7.64 -1.98
CA VAL A 69 0.44 -7.15 -0.89
C VAL A 69 1.26 -6.46 0.21
N LEU A 70 2.48 -6.94 0.46
CA LEU A 70 3.40 -6.34 1.43
C LEU A 70 3.99 -5.01 0.94
N VAL A 71 4.25 -4.86 -0.36
CA VAL A 71 4.62 -3.57 -0.96
C VAL A 71 3.51 -2.54 -0.76
N ILE A 72 2.24 -2.90 -1.04
CA ILE A 72 1.10 -2.00 -0.82
C ILE A 72 0.91 -1.70 0.67
N ALA A 73 1.07 -2.69 1.56
CA ALA A 73 1.01 -2.42 3.00
C ALA A 73 2.10 -1.43 3.44
N SER A 74 3.31 -1.58 2.89
CA SER A 74 4.44 -0.68 3.15
C SER A 74 4.18 0.75 2.68
N THR A 75 3.46 0.97 1.56
CA THR A 75 3.12 2.34 1.15
C THR A 75 2.13 3.02 2.12
N VAL A 76 1.21 2.26 2.71
CA VAL A 76 0.33 2.75 3.78
C VAL A 76 1.12 3.02 5.07
N GLN A 77 2.11 2.19 5.41
CA GLN A 77 2.99 2.49 6.56
C GLN A 77 3.84 3.75 6.30
N LEU A 78 4.28 3.97 5.06
CA LEU A 78 4.96 5.19 4.66
C LEU A 78 4.04 6.42 4.77
N HIS A 79 2.75 6.29 4.42
CA HIS A 79 1.75 7.35 4.67
C HIS A 79 1.69 7.72 6.16
N ILE A 80 1.53 6.73 7.05
CA ILE A 80 1.50 6.97 8.50
C ILE A 80 2.78 7.66 8.97
N LEU A 81 3.94 7.20 8.48
CA LEU A 81 5.24 7.79 8.81
C LEU A 81 5.36 9.27 8.39
N LEU A 82 4.78 9.64 7.24
CA LEU A 82 4.88 10.98 6.65
C LEU A 82 3.85 11.98 7.19
N PHE A 83 2.66 11.51 7.60
CA PHE A 83 1.50 12.36 7.87
C PHE A 83 0.89 12.21 9.27
N SER A 84 1.24 11.18 10.04
CA SER A 84 0.77 11.09 11.42
C SER A 84 1.37 12.19 12.28
N SER A 85 0.56 12.76 13.19
CA SER A 85 1.04 13.62 14.28
C SER A 85 1.29 12.86 15.59
N ASP A 86 0.96 11.56 15.63
CA ASP A 86 1.15 10.69 16.80
C ASP A 86 2.50 9.96 16.72
N GLU A 87 3.41 10.36 17.60
CA GLU A 87 4.75 9.79 17.75
C GLU A 87 4.76 8.26 17.98
N ALA A 88 3.76 7.71 18.66
CA ALA A 88 3.66 6.26 18.85
C ALA A 88 3.33 5.55 17.53
N GLN A 89 2.45 6.15 16.71
CA GLN A 89 2.12 5.63 15.39
C GLN A 89 3.30 5.74 14.43
N ILE A 90 4.05 6.85 14.45
CA ILE A 90 5.26 7.05 13.65
C ILE A 90 6.30 5.95 13.96
N ARG A 91 6.59 5.71 15.25
CA ARG A 91 7.53 4.65 15.67
C ARG A 91 7.05 3.26 15.25
N ALA A 92 5.76 2.97 15.42
CA ALA A 92 5.19 1.69 15.02
C ALA A 92 5.25 1.48 13.51
N ALA A 93 4.93 2.51 12.71
CA ALA A 93 5.01 2.46 11.25
C ALA A 93 6.44 2.21 10.76
N ARG A 94 7.43 2.88 11.37
CA ARG A 94 8.85 2.64 11.09
C ARG A 94 9.25 1.19 11.36
N SER A 95 8.91 0.66 12.54
CA SER A 95 9.22 -0.74 12.88
C SER A 95 8.56 -1.74 11.93
N ARG A 96 7.33 -1.45 11.47
CA ARG A 96 6.66 -2.29 10.46
C ARG A 96 7.34 -2.20 9.10
N LEU A 97 7.75 -1.01 8.65
CA LEU A 97 8.51 -0.87 7.40
C LEU A 97 9.80 -1.70 7.45
N GLU A 98 10.57 -1.58 8.53
CA GLU A 98 11.81 -2.34 8.72
C GLU A 98 11.58 -3.86 8.63
N ARG A 99 10.54 -4.37 9.31
CA ARG A 99 10.19 -5.80 9.28
C ARG A 99 9.63 -6.24 7.92
N ASN A 100 8.88 -5.39 7.24
CA ASN A 100 8.40 -5.65 5.88
C ASN A 100 9.58 -5.81 4.91
N PHE A 101 10.58 -4.93 4.99
CA PHE A 101 11.79 -5.07 4.18
C PHE A 101 12.55 -6.36 4.48
N GLU A 102 12.66 -6.74 5.75
CA GLU A 102 13.29 -8.02 6.13
C GLU A 102 12.55 -9.23 5.55
N ILE A 103 11.21 -9.18 5.44
CA ILE A 103 10.45 -10.24 4.79
C ILE A 103 10.64 -10.22 3.28
N LEU A 104 10.61 -9.02 2.67
CA LEU A 104 10.84 -8.87 1.24
C LEU A 104 12.18 -9.48 0.85
N THR A 105 13.27 -9.25 1.60
CA THR A 105 14.61 -9.84 1.31
C THR A 105 14.66 -11.36 1.34
N ARG A 106 13.64 -12.04 1.90
CA ARG A 106 13.54 -13.51 1.92
C ARG A 106 12.78 -14.07 0.71
N LEU A 107 12.15 -13.23 -0.11
CA LEU A 107 11.47 -13.68 -1.33
C LEU A 107 12.48 -14.09 -2.40
N GLN A 108 12.12 -15.11 -3.19
CA GLN A 108 12.98 -15.58 -4.28
C GLN A 108 13.00 -14.58 -5.44
N TRP A 109 14.16 -14.44 -6.09
CA TRP A 109 14.26 -13.79 -7.40
C TRP A 109 13.35 -14.51 -8.43
N PRO A 110 12.61 -13.81 -9.31
CA PRO A 110 12.64 -12.37 -9.60
C PRO A 110 11.63 -11.52 -8.80
N THR A 111 10.81 -12.14 -7.94
CA THR A 111 9.79 -11.43 -7.15
C THR A 111 10.40 -10.29 -6.34
N LEU A 112 11.60 -10.54 -5.79
CA LEU A 112 12.37 -9.57 -5.03
C LEU A 112 12.64 -8.27 -5.81
N ASP A 113 13.14 -8.38 -7.06
CA ASP A 113 13.51 -7.25 -7.93
C ASP A 113 12.30 -6.36 -8.21
N VAL A 114 11.19 -7.01 -8.55
CA VAL A 114 9.94 -6.32 -8.89
C VAL A 114 9.40 -5.59 -7.66
N CYS A 115 9.41 -6.23 -6.48
CA CYS A 115 8.91 -5.60 -5.26
C CYS A 115 9.75 -4.39 -4.83
N PHE A 116 11.08 -4.53 -4.85
CA PHE A 116 11.99 -3.44 -4.50
C PHE A 116 11.92 -2.28 -5.51
N THR A 117 11.86 -2.59 -6.81
CA THR A 117 11.71 -1.57 -7.85
C THR A 117 10.44 -0.77 -7.62
N ARG A 118 9.28 -1.45 -7.49
CA ARG A 118 8.00 -0.77 -7.26
C ARG A 118 8.02 0.10 -6.00
N PHE A 119 8.54 -0.42 -4.89
CA PHE A 119 8.63 0.36 -3.66
C PHE A 119 9.55 1.58 -3.82
N ARG A 120 10.68 1.44 -4.52
CA ARG A 120 11.59 2.56 -4.81
C ARG A 120 10.92 3.64 -5.64
N GLU A 121 10.23 3.27 -6.72
CA GLU A 121 9.51 4.23 -7.56
C GLU A 121 8.42 4.97 -6.75
N PHE A 122 7.70 4.27 -5.87
CA PHE A 122 6.73 4.90 -4.96
C PHE A 122 7.39 5.88 -3.99
N HIS A 123 8.50 5.48 -3.37
CA HIS A 123 9.23 6.34 -2.44
C HIS A 123 9.79 7.58 -3.15
N GLN A 124 10.32 7.43 -4.37
CA GLN A 124 10.76 8.55 -5.20
C GLN A 124 9.60 9.49 -5.56
N ALA A 125 8.42 8.94 -5.89
CA ALA A 125 7.22 9.75 -6.07
C ALA A 125 6.88 10.55 -4.80
N CYS A 126 6.90 9.94 -3.62
CA CYS A 126 6.71 10.62 -2.33
C CYS A 126 7.70 11.76 -2.09
N GLN A 127 8.97 11.60 -2.51
CA GLN A 127 9.99 12.64 -2.36
C GLN A 127 9.77 13.81 -3.33
N LYS A 128 9.40 13.51 -4.58
CA LYS A 128 9.23 14.52 -5.64
C LYS A 128 7.89 15.25 -5.56
N TYR A 129 6.84 14.54 -5.15
CA TYR A 129 5.45 14.97 -5.23
C TYR A 129 4.70 14.72 -3.91
N LYS A 130 5.27 15.12 -2.77
CA LYS A 130 4.74 14.80 -1.43
C LYS A 130 3.22 14.98 -1.33
N GLU A 131 2.70 16.07 -1.90
CA GLU A 131 1.28 16.42 -1.81
C GLU A 131 0.36 15.57 -2.68
N THR A 132 0.84 15.08 -3.82
CA THR A 132 -0.02 14.35 -4.79
C THR A 132 0.34 12.87 -4.89
N SER A 133 1.31 12.39 -4.12
CA SER A 133 1.80 11.01 -4.21
C SER A 133 0.76 9.95 -3.89
N PHE A 134 -0.21 10.27 -3.02
CA PHE A 134 -1.29 9.36 -2.65
C PHE A 134 -2.58 9.58 -3.45
N ARG A 135 -2.61 10.53 -4.40
CA ARG A 135 -3.76 10.72 -5.29
C ARG A 135 -3.93 9.49 -6.17
N MET A 136 -5.19 9.15 -6.45
CA MET A 136 -5.55 8.03 -7.32
C MET A 136 -5.50 8.45 -8.80
N ASP A 137 -4.31 8.81 -9.27
CA ASP A 137 -4.06 8.99 -10.69
C ASP A 137 -3.80 7.65 -11.40
N ARG A 138 -3.59 7.71 -12.71
CA ARG A 138 -3.31 6.54 -13.54
C ARG A 138 -2.08 5.77 -13.06
N TRP A 139 -1.04 6.47 -12.62
CA TRP A 139 0.16 5.85 -12.08
C TRP A 139 -0.16 5.06 -10.80
N MET A 140 -0.90 5.66 -9.87
CA MET A 140 -1.34 4.98 -8.64
C MET A 140 -2.24 3.77 -8.94
N HIS A 141 -3.15 3.87 -9.91
CA HIS A 141 -3.97 2.73 -10.32
C HIS A 141 -3.09 1.57 -10.80
N ARG A 142 -2.11 1.83 -11.67
CA ARG A 142 -1.16 0.79 -12.13
C ARG A 142 -0.33 0.25 -10.97
N PHE A 143 0.08 1.11 -10.03
CA PHE A 143 0.80 0.70 -8.82
C PHE A 143 -0.03 -0.22 -7.92
N LEU A 144 -1.34 -0.05 -7.85
CA LEU A 144 -2.20 -0.86 -6.99
C LEU A 144 -2.67 -2.14 -7.68
N PHE A 145 -3.01 -2.09 -8.96
CA PHE A 145 -3.72 -3.18 -9.64
C PHE A 145 -2.87 -3.97 -10.65
N GLU A 146 -1.80 -3.41 -11.21
CA GLU A 146 -0.92 -4.14 -12.14
C GLU A 146 0.13 -4.95 -11.37
N PHE A 147 -0.32 -6.11 -10.87
CA PHE A 147 0.51 -7.10 -10.20
C PHE A 147 1.70 -7.57 -11.05
N ALA A 148 2.85 -7.79 -10.40
CA ALA A 148 4.08 -8.38 -10.96
C ALA A 148 4.72 -7.65 -12.17
N LYS A 149 4.25 -6.46 -12.55
CA LYS A 149 4.89 -5.64 -13.59
C LYS A 149 5.80 -4.58 -12.94
N PRO A 150 6.97 -4.27 -13.50
CA PRO A 150 7.68 -3.05 -13.14
C PRO A 150 6.78 -1.85 -13.38
N ILE A 151 6.88 -0.85 -12.51
CA ILE A 151 6.30 0.47 -12.74
C ILE A 151 7.44 1.42 -13.09
N GLY A 152 7.19 2.35 -14.01
CA GLY A 152 8.15 3.41 -14.33
C GLY A 152 8.06 4.58 -13.34
N GLU A 153 8.91 5.58 -13.56
CA GLU A 153 8.80 6.86 -12.85
C GLU A 153 7.41 7.48 -13.08
N LYS A 154 6.94 8.25 -12.10
CA LYS A 154 5.71 9.03 -12.22
C LYS A 154 5.98 10.26 -13.09
N ASP A 155 5.35 10.32 -14.26
CA ASP A 155 5.56 11.39 -15.23
C ASP A 155 4.60 12.57 -14.99
N THR A 156 4.87 13.72 -15.61
CA THR A 156 4.00 14.91 -15.50
C THR A 156 2.61 14.69 -16.08
N ASP A 157 2.49 13.83 -17.09
CA ASP A 157 1.21 13.51 -17.72
C ASP A 157 0.29 12.76 -16.75
N ASP A 158 0.86 11.91 -15.88
CA ASP A 158 0.11 11.21 -14.83
C ASP A 158 -0.48 12.20 -13.80
N LEU A 159 0.12 13.39 -13.64
CA LEU A 159 -0.37 14.43 -12.74
C LEU A 159 -1.47 15.30 -13.37
N ALA A 160 -1.54 15.36 -14.71
CA ALA A 160 -2.45 16.23 -15.45
C ALA A 160 -3.87 15.65 -15.58
N GLU A 161 -4.01 14.33 -15.51
CA GLU A 161 -5.32 13.65 -15.56
C GLU A 161 -6.04 13.70 -14.19
N LEU A 162 -6.55 14.88 -13.85
CA LEU A 162 -7.39 15.16 -12.67
C LEU A 162 -8.84 14.67 -12.86
N ILE A 163 -9.06 13.41 -13.19
CA ILE A 163 -10.43 12.86 -13.23
C ILE A 163 -10.72 12.19 -11.87
N PRO A 164 -11.62 12.74 -11.04
CA PRO A 164 -12.12 12.04 -9.86
C PRO A 164 -12.86 10.79 -10.34
N TRP A 165 -12.43 9.62 -9.87
CA TRP A 165 -13.06 8.37 -10.30
C TRP A 165 -14.54 8.38 -9.98
N THR A 166 -15.35 8.08 -10.98
CA THR A 166 -16.78 7.86 -10.77
C THR A 166 -17.02 6.40 -10.39
N LEU A 167 -18.07 6.12 -9.60
CA LEU A 167 -18.48 4.73 -9.30
C LEU A 167 -18.69 3.88 -10.57
N GLN A 168 -19.07 4.53 -11.68
CA GLN A 168 -19.21 3.88 -12.99
C GLN A 168 -17.90 3.32 -13.54
N GLU A 169 -16.76 4.00 -13.34
CA GLU A 169 -15.45 3.53 -13.79
C GLU A 169 -14.94 2.34 -12.96
N LEU A 170 -15.43 2.21 -11.72
CA LEU A 170 -15.18 1.06 -10.85
C LEU A 170 -16.13 -0.13 -11.13
N GLY A 171 -16.93 -0.06 -12.19
CA GLY A 171 -17.86 -1.13 -12.58
C GLY A 171 -19.13 -1.21 -11.73
N PHE A 172 -19.39 -0.20 -10.89
CA PHE A 172 -20.63 -0.09 -10.12
C PHE A 172 -21.60 0.83 -10.87
N THR A 173 -22.64 0.23 -11.48
CA THR A 173 -23.85 0.94 -11.90
C THR A 173 -24.90 0.83 -10.80
N PRO A 174 -25.75 1.85 -10.57
CA PRO A 174 -26.86 1.75 -9.62
C PRO A 174 -27.85 0.66 -10.01
#